data_AF-A0A2V9JKK3-F1
#
_entry.id   AF-A0A2V9JKK3-F1
#
_cell.length_a   1.000
_cell.length_b   1.000
_cell.length_c   1.000
_cell.angle_alpha   90.00
_cell.angle_beta   90.00
_cell.angle_gamma   90.00
#
_symmetry.space_group_name_H-M   'P 1'
#
loop_
_entity.id
_entity.type
_entity.pdbx_description
1 polymer ?
#
loop_
_entity_poly.entity_id
_entity_poly.type
_entity_poly.pdbx_seq_one_letter_code
_entity_poly.pdbx_strand_id
1 'polypeptide(L)'
;MGPAVVEPNSFLTLRCDVGPKVSRPIIRQFRGSVNRPSAVSGAPGGMKILTASQMREVDRRTSEVYRIPSLLLMENAGREVVEALEREVASLYSRPIHVFCGKGNNGGDGLVAARHLSLRGARPVVLLFADPAGLRGDARTNWEIISALGLEVHSAASPALLAGLERADTIIDALFGTGLSKPLGPDFAAVVDWINRARAYVASVDVPSGLLSDSPEIAGPSVRADLTVTFTALKLVLVLDPAASRAGKVVVAPIGSPRALLDDPAYAMEQIDAGVARRAIAARAPDSHKGTFGHVHVVAGSRGKSGAALMAGLAALRSGAGLVTLWVPEGLQRDIVARVPELMSESLPETAEGTSDVSGAARVLEAIRGSDALVVGPGLTTASRTVELVRELVRRSSIPVVVDADGLNAFAGDLPSLANAARRPVVITPHPGEMARLLSKTTSEVQGRRLETAESCAREHRLFTILKGHRTIVASPGGRLLINSTGNPGMATAGTGDVLAGIVGRFVGAWASAHGGGVDSEGLADYLGAAVYLHGLAGDLAAADKGMESLVATDLLPLLPEALSAQGRAPSSAVRPNRPLRSGRRWRAASGPEA
;
A
#
# COMPACT_ATOMS: atom_id res chain seq x y z
N MET A 1 21.54 56.54 -31.46
CA MET A 1 22.64 57.18 -30.71
C MET A 1 22.42 56.85 -29.25
N GLY A 2 23.27 56.01 -28.67
CA GLY A 2 23.10 55.52 -27.30
C GLY A 2 23.65 56.48 -26.23
N PRO A 3 23.39 56.20 -24.94
CA PRO A 3 24.12 56.81 -23.84
C PRO A 3 25.22 55.88 -23.30
N ALA A 4 26.17 56.53 -22.65
CA ALA A 4 27.43 56.00 -22.12
C ALA A 4 27.32 55.47 -20.67
N VAL A 5 28.50 55.20 -20.10
CA VAL A 5 28.89 54.97 -18.67
C VAL A 5 29.13 53.49 -18.34
N VAL A 6 30.35 52.95 -18.50
CA VAL A 6 31.60 53.02 -17.70
C VAL A 6 31.67 51.99 -16.53
N GLU A 7 32.65 51.09 -16.69
CA GLU A 7 33.26 50.01 -15.86
C GLU A 7 33.76 50.44 -14.44
N PRO A 8 34.30 49.57 -13.52
CA PRO A 8 35.29 48.50 -13.80
C PRO A 8 35.51 47.30 -12.82
N ASN A 9 36.45 46.42 -13.24
CA ASN A 9 37.44 45.61 -12.48
C ASN A 9 37.00 44.31 -11.78
N SER A 10 37.82 43.26 -11.65
CA SER A 10 39.04 42.75 -12.32
C SER A 10 39.38 41.39 -11.66
N PHE A 11 40.10 40.56 -12.39
CA PHE A 11 40.50 39.18 -12.06
C PHE A 11 41.45 39.05 -10.84
N LEU A 12 41.35 37.92 -10.12
CA LEU A 12 42.52 37.28 -9.51
C LEU A 12 42.28 35.77 -9.27
N THR A 13 43.10 34.95 -9.93
CA THR A 13 43.31 33.53 -9.64
C THR A 13 44.79 33.37 -9.30
N LEU A 14 45.15 32.67 -8.22
CA LEU A 14 46.45 32.01 -8.05
C LEU A 14 46.38 30.94 -6.93
N ARG A 15 47.34 30.01 -6.99
CA ARG A 15 47.25 28.58 -6.67
C ARG A 15 47.67 28.18 -5.23
N CYS A 16 47.15 27.00 -4.85
CA CYS A 16 47.65 25.90 -3.99
C CYS A 16 48.69 26.15 -2.88
N ASP A 17 48.38 25.63 -1.68
CA ASP A 17 49.34 24.86 -0.88
C ASP A 17 48.67 23.84 0.08
N VAL A 18 49.28 22.64 0.11
CA VAL A 18 49.33 21.51 1.08
C VAL A 18 48.28 21.34 2.21
N GLY A 19 47.75 20.11 2.34
CA GLY A 19 46.78 19.68 3.39
C GLY A 19 47.33 19.64 4.84
N PRO A 20 46.49 19.32 5.86
CA PRO A 20 46.10 17.92 6.09
C PRO A 20 44.68 17.67 6.64
N LYS A 21 44.22 16.42 6.46
CA LYS A 21 43.19 15.69 7.24
C LYS A 21 41.87 16.43 7.53
N VAL A 22 40.92 16.30 6.61
CA VAL A 22 39.50 16.60 6.89
C VAL A 22 38.87 15.41 7.61
N SER A 23 38.65 15.57 8.91
CA SER A 23 37.70 14.79 9.70
C SER A 23 36.30 14.88 9.08
N ARG A 24 35.69 13.71 8.82
CA ARG A 24 34.30 13.58 8.34
C ARG A 24 33.36 14.43 9.21
N PRO A 25 32.45 15.23 8.64
CA PRO A 25 31.40 15.84 9.43
C PRO A 25 30.49 14.72 9.93
N ILE A 26 30.31 14.65 11.24
CA ILE A 26 29.26 13.87 11.87
C ILE A 26 27.95 14.51 11.44
N ILE A 27 27.32 13.96 10.40
CA ILE A 27 25.94 14.27 10.05
C ILE A 27 25.10 13.77 11.23
N ARG A 28 24.66 14.71 12.07
CA ARG A 28 23.60 14.47 13.07
C ARG A 28 22.41 13.91 12.32
N GLN A 29 22.02 12.69 12.69
CA GLN A 29 20.78 12.05 12.25
C GLN A 29 19.59 12.96 12.59
N PHE A 30 19.17 13.79 11.64
CA PHE A 30 17.79 14.22 11.56
C PHE A 30 16.98 13.04 11.05
N ARG A 31 16.59 12.15 11.97
CA ARG A 31 15.48 11.23 11.72
C ARG A 31 14.21 12.05 11.76
N GLY A 32 13.84 12.64 10.63
CA GLY A 32 12.43 12.96 10.38
C GLY A 32 11.64 11.67 10.57
N SER A 33 10.54 11.75 11.29
CA SER A 33 9.61 10.63 11.50
C SER A 33 9.01 10.23 10.16
N VAL A 34 9.72 9.39 9.41
CA VAL A 34 9.08 8.55 8.40
C VAL A 34 8.05 7.75 9.17
N ASN A 35 6.77 7.92 8.81
CA ASN A 35 5.69 7.06 9.24
C ASN A 35 6.08 5.63 8.86
N ARG A 36 6.76 4.94 9.77
CA ARG A 36 6.80 3.49 9.74
C ARG A 36 5.33 3.10 9.86
N PRO A 37 4.75 2.35 8.90
CA PRO A 37 3.44 1.77 9.13
C PRO A 37 3.52 1.10 10.49
N SER A 38 2.64 1.52 11.40
CA SER A 38 2.59 0.98 12.75
C SER A 38 2.64 -0.53 12.60
N ALA A 39 3.64 -1.14 13.23
CA ALA A 39 3.76 -2.59 13.28
C ALA A 39 2.57 -3.10 14.09
N VAL A 40 1.41 -3.23 13.43
CA VAL A 40 0.34 -4.08 13.91
C VAL A 40 0.96 -5.46 13.94
N SER A 41 1.12 -6.01 15.14
CA SER A 41 1.51 -7.40 15.34
C SER A 41 0.36 -8.30 14.90
N GLY A 42 0.12 -8.35 13.59
CA GLY A 42 -0.85 -9.22 12.95
C GLY A 42 -0.22 -10.59 12.69
N ALA A 43 -0.88 -11.65 13.15
CA ALA A 43 -0.59 -13.02 12.75
C ALA A 43 -0.66 -13.17 11.20
N PRO A 44 -0.08 -14.24 10.61
CA PRO A 44 0.22 -14.34 9.19
C PRO A 44 -1.07 -14.27 8.33
N GLY A 45 -1.35 -13.13 7.71
CA GLY A 45 -2.54 -12.85 6.90
C GLY A 45 -2.56 -11.38 6.51
N GLY A 46 -3.07 -11.02 5.32
CA GLY A 46 -3.31 -9.60 5.01
C GLY A 46 -4.46 -9.05 5.85
N MET A 47 -4.59 -7.72 5.95
CA MET A 47 -5.73 -7.12 6.63
C MET A 47 -6.98 -7.23 5.76
N LYS A 48 -8.00 -7.95 6.23
CA LYS A 48 -9.27 -8.09 5.50
C LYS A 48 -10.00 -6.76 5.36
N ILE A 49 -10.64 -6.59 4.21
CA ILE A 49 -11.55 -5.46 3.92
C ILE A 49 -12.95 -6.06 3.78
N LEU A 50 -13.85 -5.69 4.68
CA LEU A 50 -15.22 -6.22 4.71
C LEU A 50 -16.20 -5.13 4.35
N THR A 51 -17.31 -5.54 3.72
CA THR A 51 -18.48 -4.67 3.57
C THR A 51 -19.20 -4.47 4.90
N ALA A 52 -20.07 -3.47 4.99
CA ALA A 52 -20.90 -3.23 6.16
C ALA A 52 -21.79 -4.45 6.48
N SER A 53 -22.28 -5.17 5.46
CA SER A 53 -23.07 -6.39 5.67
C SER A 53 -22.21 -7.54 6.21
N GLN A 54 -21.00 -7.73 5.69
CA GLN A 54 -20.07 -8.75 6.16
C GLN A 54 -19.61 -8.48 7.59
N MET A 55 -19.34 -7.22 7.94
CA MET A 55 -19.01 -6.82 9.31
C MET A 55 -20.12 -7.14 10.30
N ARG A 56 -21.38 -6.81 9.96
CA ARG A 56 -22.54 -7.16 10.81
C ARG A 56 -22.67 -8.66 11.00
N GLU A 57 -22.37 -9.45 9.97
CA GLU A 57 -22.38 -10.91 10.07
C GLU A 57 -21.28 -11.43 10.99
N VAL A 58 -20.08 -10.84 10.95
CA VAL A 58 -18.99 -11.16 11.88
C VAL A 58 -19.40 -10.84 13.32
N ASP A 59 -19.98 -9.68 13.58
CA ASP A 59 -20.44 -9.29 14.93
C ASP A 59 -21.57 -10.19 15.43
N ARG A 60 -22.51 -10.53 14.55
CA ARG A 60 -23.61 -11.47 14.84
C ARG A 60 -23.07 -12.86 15.19
N ARG A 61 -22.17 -13.42 14.39
CA ARG A 61 -21.55 -14.73 14.66
C ARG A 61 -20.68 -14.70 15.92
N THR A 62 -19.99 -13.60 16.18
CA THR A 62 -19.23 -13.39 17.43
C THR A 62 -20.15 -13.53 18.65
N SER A 63 -21.35 -12.92 18.59
CA SER A 63 -22.32 -12.98 19.67
C SER A 63 -23.05 -14.33 19.76
N GLU A 64 -23.57 -14.84 18.64
CA GLU A 64 -24.44 -16.01 18.64
C GLU A 64 -23.67 -17.33 18.73
N VAL A 65 -22.56 -17.45 18.00
CA VAL A 65 -21.77 -18.70 17.91
C VAL A 65 -20.75 -18.76 19.02
N TYR A 66 -19.99 -17.68 19.23
CA TYR A 66 -18.91 -17.63 20.22
C TYR A 66 -19.34 -17.10 21.59
N ARG A 67 -20.62 -16.71 21.73
CA ARG A 67 -21.22 -16.27 23.00
C ARG A 67 -20.53 -15.06 23.63
N ILE A 68 -19.87 -14.23 22.82
CA ILE A 68 -19.26 -12.97 23.26
C ILE A 68 -20.32 -11.86 23.11
N PRO A 69 -20.89 -11.33 24.20
CA PRO A 69 -21.97 -10.35 24.10
C PRO A 69 -21.55 -9.09 23.35
N SER A 70 -22.46 -8.51 22.56
CA SER A 70 -22.23 -7.27 21.80
C SER A 70 -21.83 -6.10 22.71
N LEU A 71 -22.34 -6.05 23.94
CA LEU A 71 -21.92 -5.08 24.95
C LEU A 71 -20.41 -5.14 25.25
N LEU A 72 -19.79 -6.33 25.24
CA LEU A 72 -18.33 -6.46 25.42
C LEU A 72 -17.55 -6.00 24.18
N LEU A 73 -18.12 -6.18 22.99
CA LEU A 73 -17.54 -5.66 21.76
C LEU A 73 -17.52 -4.13 21.78
N MET A 74 -18.64 -3.50 22.17
CA MET A 74 -18.76 -2.04 22.34
C MET A 74 -17.83 -1.50 23.45
N GLU A 75 -17.73 -2.21 24.57
CA GLU A 75 -16.81 -1.90 25.66
C GLU A 75 -15.35 -1.85 25.17
N ASN A 76 -14.93 -2.86 24.40
CA ASN A 76 -13.59 -2.90 23.82
C ASN A 76 -13.41 -1.81 22.76
N ALA A 77 -14.39 -1.59 21.89
CA ALA A 77 -14.35 -0.57 20.84
C ALA A 77 -14.06 0.83 21.41
N GLY A 78 -14.85 1.29 22.38
CA GLY A 78 -14.64 2.60 22.99
C GLY A 78 -13.34 2.67 23.80
N ARG A 79 -12.88 1.59 24.43
CA ARG A 79 -11.57 1.54 25.10
C ARG A 79 -10.42 1.71 24.09
N GLU A 80 -10.46 1.01 22.96
CA GLU A 80 -9.43 1.07 21.92
C GLU A 80 -9.37 2.46 21.25
N VAL A 81 -10.50 3.16 21.12
CA VAL A 81 -10.53 4.57 20.69
C VAL A 81 -9.70 5.44 21.64
N VAL A 82 -9.91 5.30 22.95
CA VAL A 82 -9.17 6.04 23.97
C VAL A 82 -7.67 5.69 23.95
N GLU A 83 -7.32 4.41 23.86
CA GLU A 83 -5.93 3.98 23.78
C GLU A 83 -5.22 4.47 22.51
N ALA A 84 -5.92 4.52 21.37
CA ALA A 84 -5.36 5.09 20.16
C ALA A 84 -5.13 6.60 20.30
N LEU A 85 -6.09 7.33 20.87
CA LEU A 85 -5.96 8.76 21.14
C LEU A 85 -4.80 9.08 22.08
N GLU A 86 -4.61 8.30 23.15
CA GLU A 86 -3.51 8.47 24.11
C GLU A 86 -2.12 8.38 23.45
N ARG A 87 -2.00 7.59 22.37
CA ARG A 87 -0.74 7.45 21.61
C ARG A 87 -0.46 8.65 20.69
N GLU A 88 -1.50 9.35 20.24
CA GLU A 88 -1.37 10.47 19.29
C GLU A 88 -1.40 11.85 19.98
N VAL A 89 -2.14 11.98 21.09
CA VAL A 89 -2.42 13.27 21.74
C VAL A 89 -1.83 13.30 23.15
N ALA A 90 -0.59 13.79 23.26
CA ALA A 90 0.12 13.82 24.55
C ALA A 90 -0.59 14.63 25.65
N SER A 91 -1.37 15.65 25.28
CA SER A 91 -2.08 16.53 26.23
C SER A 91 -3.55 16.15 26.47
N LEU A 92 -3.97 14.96 26.04
CA LEU A 92 -5.38 14.53 25.98
C LEU A 92 -6.17 14.84 27.25
N TYR A 93 -5.66 14.44 28.42
CA TYR A 93 -6.39 14.60 29.70
C TYR A 93 -6.40 16.02 30.28
N SER A 94 -5.57 16.92 29.76
CA SER A 94 -5.41 18.29 30.29
C SER A 94 -6.15 19.35 29.49
N ARG A 95 -6.87 18.93 28.44
CA ARG A 95 -7.44 19.79 27.41
C ARG A 95 -8.91 19.44 27.20
N PRO A 96 -9.77 20.38 26.76
CA PRO A 96 -11.19 20.10 26.57
C PRO A 96 -11.43 19.09 25.43
N ILE A 97 -12.30 18.11 25.70
CA ILE A 97 -12.65 17.03 24.76
C ILE A 97 -14.16 17.04 24.54
N HIS A 98 -14.59 17.06 23.27
CA HIS A 98 -15.99 16.87 22.91
C HIS A 98 -16.21 15.51 22.26
N VAL A 99 -17.27 14.82 22.67
CA VAL A 99 -17.64 13.51 22.12
C VAL A 99 -19.02 13.61 21.48
N PHE A 100 -19.06 13.53 20.15
CA PHE A 100 -20.26 13.65 19.35
C PHE A 100 -20.88 12.27 19.15
N CYS A 101 -22.00 11.97 19.81
CA CYS A 101 -22.63 10.65 19.79
C CYS A 101 -23.94 10.66 19.00
N GLY A 102 -24.10 9.67 18.10
CA GLY A 102 -25.37 9.37 17.46
C GLY A 102 -26.26 8.44 18.30
N LYS A 103 -27.41 8.06 17.74
CA LYS A 103 -28.38 7.15 18.41
C LYS A 103 -28.03 5.66 18.35
N GLY A 104 -27.13 5.27 17.44
CA GLY A 104 -26.82 3.86 17.15
C GLY A 104 -25.64 3.33 17.94
N ASN A 105 -25.17 2.13 17.58
CA ASN A 105 -24.03 1.48 18.24
C ASN A 105 -22.76 2.34 18.19
N ASN A 106 -22.49 3.02 17.08
CA ASN A 106 -21.35 3.94 16.97
C ASN A 106 -21.39 5.04 18.04
N GLY A 107 -22.59 5.58 18.31
CA GLY A 107 -22.79 6.52 19.41
C GLY A 107 -22.52 5.88 20.76
N GLY A 108 -22.96 4.63 20.96
CA GLY A 108 -22.64 3.82 22.13
C GLY A 108 -21.14 3.65 22.36
N ASP A 109 -20.36 3.36 21.30
CA ASP A 109 -18.90 3.29 21.36
C ASP A 109 -18.30 4.64 21.80
N GLY A 110 -18.87 5.75 21.33
CA GLY A 110 -18.53 7.11 21.79
C GLY A 110 -18.84 7.34 23.28
N LEU A 111 -19.99 6.87 23.78
CA LEU A 111 -20.35 6.95 25.21
C LEU A 111 -19.36 6.13 26.06
N VAL A 112 -18.94 4.95 25.59
CA VAL A 112 -17.88 4.15 26.23
C VAL A 112 -16.57 4.92 26.26
N ALA A 113 -16.16 5.53 25.14
CA ALA A 113 -14.93 6.32 25.07
C ALA A 113 -14.97 7.51 26.06
N ALA A 114 -16.08 8.25 26.11
CA ALA A 114 -16.28 9.34 27.07
C ALA A 114 -16.16 8.85 28.52
N ARG A 115 -16.79 7.72 28.84
CA ARG A 115 -16.70 7.10 30.16
C ARG A 115 -15.26 6.74 30.53
N HIS A 116 -14.52 6.09 29.62
CA HIS A 116 -13.11 5.72 29.85
C HIS A 116 -12.22 6.94 30.03
N LEU A 117 -12.40 7.99 29.22
CA LEU A 117 -11.68 9.26 29.38
C LEU A 117 -11.95 9.88 30.76
N SER A 118 -13.21 9.92 31.19
CA SER A 118 -13.58 10.46 32.50
C SER A 118 -12.96 9.66 33.65
N LEU A 119 -13.04 8.33 33.60
CA LEU A 119 -12.44 7.46 34.62
C LEU A 119 -10.91 7.55 34.67
N ARG A 120 -10.26 7.98 33.58
CA ARG A 120 -8.81 8.25 33.50
C ARG A 120 -8.45 9.72 33.82
N GLY A 121 -9.41 10.53 34.27
CA GLY A 121 -9.17 11.89 34.78
C GLY A 121 -9.37 13.02 33.77
N ALA A 122 -9.80 12.74 32.54
CA ALA A 122 -10.26 13.80 31.63
C ALA A 122 -11.67 14.30 32.00
N ARG A 123 -12.10 15.39 31.37
CA ARG A 123 -13.45 15.95 31.50
C ARG A 123 -14.10 16.07 30.12
N PRO A 124 -14.57 14.95 29.52
CA PRO A 124 -15.23 14.99 28.24
C PRO A 124 -16.65 15.58 28.36
N VAL A 125 -17.03 16.43 27.41
CA VAL A 125 -18.41 16.89 27.23
C VAL A 125 -19.05 16.05 26.12
N VAL A 126 -20.14 15.37 26.44
CA VAL A 126 -20.86 14.53 25.48
C VAL A 126 -21.98 15.33 24.82
N LEU A 127 -22.05 15.25 23.49
CA LEU A 127 -23.11 15.83 22.68
C LEU A 127 -23.89 14.69 22.04
N LEU A 128 -25.04 14.34 22.62
CA LEU A 128 -25.88 13.25 22.13
C LEU A 128 -26.94 13.81 21.16
N PHE A 129 -26.78 13.52 19.86
CA PHE A 129 -27.71 13.90 18.79
C PHE A 129 -28.89 12.93 18.67
N ALA A 130 -29.51 12.66 19.81
CA ALA A 130 -30.67 11.79 19.95
C ALA A 130 -31.44 12.15 21.22
N ASP A 131 -32.75 11.88 21.23
CA ASP A 131 -33.49 11.77 22.47
C ASP A 131 -33.04 10.50 23.21
N PRO A 132 -32.54 10.60 24.47
CA PRO A 132 -32.17 9.44 25.27
C PRO A 132 -33.26 8.36 25.37
N ALA A 133 -34.54 8.75 25.36
CA ALA A 133 -35.66 7.81 25.38
C ALA A 133 -35.71 6.90 24.12
N GLY A 134 -35.10 7.35 23.03
CA GLY A 134 -34.98 6.61 21.77
C GLY A 134 -33.81 5.62 21.71
N LEU A 135 -32.88 5.65 22.68
CA LEU A 135 -31.75 4.73 22.71
C LEU A 135 -32.19 3.30 23.03
N ARG A 136 -31.51 2.32 22.43
CA ARG A 136 -31.81 0.89 22.58
C ARG A 136 -30.52 0.08 22.68
N GLY A 137 -30.64 -1.14 23.21
CA GLY A 137 -29.54 -2.10 23.30
C GLY A 137 -28.33 -1.53 24.04
N ASP A 138 -27.14 -1.85 23.55
CA ASP A 138 -25.86 -1.52 24.20
C ASP A 138 -25.63 0.00 24.34
N ALA A 139 -26.10 0.80 23.37
CA ALA A 139 -26.00 2.26 23.44
C ALA A 139 -26.83 2.84 24.61
N ARG A 140 -28.01 2.25 24.89
CA ARG A 140 -28.82 2.63 26.06
C ARG A 140 -28.13 2.26 27.37
N THR A 141 -27.56 1.05 27.44
CA THR A 141 -26.81 0.63 28.63
C THR A 141 -25.67 1.60 28.94
N ASN A 142 -24.90 2.01 27.93
CA ASN A 142 -23.81 2.96 28.15
C ASN A 142 -24.30 4.37 28.48
N TRP A 143 -25.44 4.81 27.93
CA TRP A 143 -26.11 6.04 28.35
C TRP A 143 -26.47 6.03 29.85
N GLU A 144 -27.07 4.94 30.33
CA GLU A 144 -27.46 4.80 31.74
C GLU A 144 -26.24 4.86 32.66
N ILE A 145 -25.11 4.24 32.24
CA ILE A 145 -23.85 4.28 32.99
C ILE A 145 -23.28 5.71 33.08
N ILE A 146 -23.16 6.43 31.96
CA ILE A 146 -22.59 7.79 32.00
C ILE A 146 -23.48 8.77 32.76
N SER A 147 -24.80 8.57 32.72
CA SER A 147 -25.76 9.36 33.49
C SER A 147 -25.59 9.13 34.98
N ALA A 148 -25.42 7.88 35.41
CA ALA A 148 -25.17 7.53 36.81
C ALA A 148 -23.82 8.05 37.33
N LEU A 149 -22.82 8.17 36.45
CA LEU A 149 -21.52 8.77 36.77
C LEU A 149 -21.56 10.31 36.84
N GLY A 150 -22.65 10.94 36.40
CA GLY A 150 -22.80 12.40 36.41
C GLY A 150 -21.87 13.11 35.42
N LEU A 151 -21.55 12.47 34.29
CA LEU A 151 -20.80 13.14 33.21
C LEU A 151 -21.62 14.29 32.63
N GLU A 152 -20.94 15.32 32.13
CA GLU A 152 -21.58 16.43 31.43
C GLU A 152 -22.08 15.98 30.05
N VAL A 153 -23.41 15.99 29.87
CA VAL A 153 -24.04 15.59 28.61
C VAL A 153 -25.10 16.59 28.17
N HIS A 154 -25.01 17.03 26.92
CA HIS A 154 -26.10 17.71 26.23
C HIS A 154 -26.89 16.68 25.40
N SER A 155 -28.02 16.22 25.94
CA SER A 155 -28.96 15.33 25.24
C SER A 155 -29.83 16.09 24.25
N ALA A 156 -30.34 15.39 23.23
CA ALA A 156 -31.11 16.00 22.13
C ALA A 156 -30.39 17.21 21.51
N ALA A 157 -29.06 17.10 21.38
CA ALA A 157 -28.23 18.14 20.81
C ALA A 157 -28.70 18.47 19.38
N SER A 158 -28.73 19.76 19.06
CA SER A 158 -29.05 20.27 17.74
C SER A 158 -27.89 21.13 17.23
N PRO A 159 -27.81 21.37 15.91
CA PRO A 159 -26.79 22.26 15.35
C PRO A 159 -26.75 23.65 16.01
N ALA A 160 -27.88 24.14 16.54
CA ALA A 160 -27.96 25.43 17.22
C ALA A 160 -27.12 25.49 18.52
N LEU A 161 -26.98 24.34 19.22
CA LEU A 161 -26.15 24.25 20.43
C LEU A 161 -24.67 24.56 20.14
N LEU A 162 -24.21 24.23 18.93
CA LEU A 162 -22.80 24.36 18.55
C LEU A 162 -22.30 25.81 18.48
N ALA A 163 -23.20 26.79 18.37
CA ALA A 163 -22.85 28.21 18.32
C ALA A 163 -22.36 28.74 19.68
N GLY A 164 -22.81 28.15 20.79
CA GLY A 164 -22.43 28.54 22.15
C GLY A 164 -21.43 27.58 22.81
N LEU A 165 -21.00 26.54 22.08
CA LEU A 165 -20.13 25.51 22.63
C LEU A 165 -18.69 26.04 22.74
N GLU A 166 -18.04 25.77 23.87
CA GLU A 166 -16.64 26.15 24.08
C GLU A 166 -15.71 25.47 23.04
N ARG A 167 -14.47 25.93 22.94
CA ARG A 167 -13.52 25.30 22.02
C ARG A 167 -12.99 24.00 22.63
N ALA A 168 -13.09 22.92 21.87
CA ALA A 168 -12.37 21.68 22.14
C ALA A 168 -11.01 21.66 21.46
N ASP A 169 -10.04 21.03 22.12
CA ASP A 169 -8.74 20.68 21.52
C ASP A 169 -8.78 19.27 20.91
N THR A 170 -9.73 18.42 21.34
CA THR A 170 -9.95 17.08 20.77
C THR A 170 -11.44 16.82 20.56
N ILE A 171 -11.79 16.28 19.40
CA ILE A 171 -13.15 15.89 19.04
C ILE A 171 -13.15 14.40 18.75
N ILE A 172 -14.10 13.68 19.36
CA ILE A 172 -14.41 12.30 19.02
C ILE A 172 -15.70 12.28 18.22
N ASP A 173 -15.61 11.90 16.95
CA ASP A 173 -16.72 11.72 16.05
C ASP A 173 -17.26 10.28 16.15
N ALA A 174 -18.40 10.15 16.83
CA ALA A 174 -19.14 8.91 17.03
C ALA A 174 -20.60 9.05 16.56
N LEU A 175 -20.87 9.90 15.55
CA LEU A 175 -22.23 10.17 15.08
C LEU A 175 -22.77 8.99 14.24
N PHE A 176 -22.00 8.54 13.25
CA PHE A 176 -22.40 7.48 12.32
C PHE A 176 -21.22 6.59 11.95
N GLY A 177 -21.39 5.27 12.07
CA GLY A 177 -20.44 4.28 11.58
C GLY A 177 -21.00 3.52 10.36
N THR A 178 -20.74 2.22 10.27
CA THR A 178 -21.20 1.33 9.19
C THR A 178 -22.72 1.21 8.97
N GLY A 179 -23.54 1.82 9.82
CA GLY A 179 -25.00 1.85 9.68
C GLY A 179 -25.52 2.84 8.63
N LEU A 180 -24.68 3.76 8.14
CA LEU A 180 -25.11 4.79 7.20
C LEU A 180 -25.29 4.22 5.78
N SER A 181 -26.45 4.46 5.17
CA SER A 181 -26.79 3.97 3.82
C SER A 181 -27.13 5.08 2.82
N LYS A 182 -27.19 6.34 3.27
CA LYS A 182 -27.50 7.53 2.46
C LYS A 182 -26.67 8.72 2.94
N PRO A 183 -26.39 9.70 2.07
CA PRO A 183 -25.73 10.94 2.47
C PRO A 183 -26.45 11.64 3.62
N LEU A 184 -25.70 12.40 4.43
CA LEU A 184 -26.25 13.15 5.55
C LEU A 184 -27.20 14.25 5.07
N GLY A 185 -28.31 14.41 5.80
CA GLY A 185 -29.23 15.52 5.61
C GLY A 185 -28.68 16.87 6.13
N PRO A 186 -29.39 17.98 5.89
CA PRO A 186 -28.92 19.33 6.20
C PRO A 186 -28.49 19.56 7.66
N ASP A 187 -29.23 18.99 8.63
CA ASP A 187 -28.92 19.19 10.05
C ASP A 187 -27.55 18.61 10.41
N PHE A 188 -27.25 17.39 9.99
CA PHE A 188 -25.95 16.77 10.24
C PHE A 188 -24.85 17.35 9.35
N ALA A 189 -25.18 17.91 8.18
CA ALA A 189 -24.23 18.67 7.38
C ALA A 189 -23.66 19.86 8.18
N ALA A 190 -24.50 20.60 8.90
CA ALA A 190 -24.06 21.70 9.75
C ALA A 190 -23.15 21.23 10.91
N VAL A 191 -23.43 20.06 11.50
CA VAL A 191 -22.58 19.45 12.54
C VAL A 191 -21.21 19.08 11.97
N VAL A 192 -21.18 18.41 10.82
CA VAL A 192 -19.95 18.04 10.12
C VAL A 192 -19.11 19.27 9.75
N ASP A 193 -19.76 20.31 9.24
CA ASP A 193 -19.08 21.56 8.89
C ASP A 193 -18.47 22.24 10.13
N TRP A 194 -19.14 22.18 11.27
CA TRP A 194 -18.60 22.67 12.53
C TRP A 194 -17.36 21.88 12.96
N ILE A 195 -17.44 20.53 12.95
CA ILE A 195 -16.31 19.65 13.28
C ILE A 195 -15.11 19.95 12.37
N ASN A 196 -15.33 20.00 11.05
CA ASN A 196 -14.28 20.23 10.07
C ASN A 196 -13.63 21.62 10.15
N ARG A 197 -14.32 22.61 10.74
CA ARG A 197 -13.80 23.97 10.97
C ARG A 197 -13.15 24.12 12.35
N ALA A 198 -13.38 23.18 13.27
CA ALA A 198 -12.78 23.21 14.58
C ALA A 198 -11.26 23.08 14.46
N ARG A 199 -10.53 23.88 15.23
CA ARG A 199 -9.06 23.75 15.34
C ARG A 199 -8.73 22.72 16.42
N ALA A 200 -9.24 21.50 16.24
CA ALA A 200 -9.12 20.39 17.17
C ALA A 200 -8.50 19.18 16.47
N TYR A 201 -7.90 18.27 17.23
CA TYR A 201 -7.54 16.95 16.74
C TYR A 201 -8.82 16.09 16.67
N VAL A 202 -9.19 15.62 15.47
CA VAL A 202 -10.44 14.90 15.23
C VAL A 202 -10.17 13.40 15.12
N ALA A 203 -10.79 12.60 15.99
CA ALA A 203 -10.77 11.15 15.93
C ALA A 203 -12.15 10.59 15.61
N SER A 204 -12.29 9.85 14.51
CA SER A 204 -13.53 9.16 14.15
C SER A 204 -13.57 7.73 14.66
N VAL A 205 -14.73 7.35 15.15
CA VAL A 205 -15.06 6.00 15.63
C VAL A 205 -15.65 5.19 14.46
N ASP A 206 -15.05 4.04 14.19
CA ASP A 206 -15.33 3.12 13.08
C ASP A 206 -15.02 3.67 11.68
N VAL A 207 -15.73 4.71 11.27
CA VAL A 207 -15.65 5.39 9.96
C VAL A 207 -15.97 6.88 10.17
N PRO A 208 -15.29 7.82 9.49
CA PRO A 208 -15.68 9.23 9.55
C PRO A 208 -17.14 9.44 9.17
N SER A 209 -17.89 10.10 10.06
CA SER A 209 -19.32 10.28 9.90
C SER A 209 -19.63 10.99 8.58
N GLY A 210 -20.60 10.43 7.85
CA GLY A 210 -21.05 10.90 6.55
C GLY A 210 -20.46 10.16 5.35
N LEU A 211 -19.46 9.31 5.56
CA LEU A 211 -19.00 8.40 4.51
C LEU A 211 -19.81 7.10 4.48
N LEU A 212 -19.91 6.49 3.30
CA LEU A 212 -20.57 5.21 3.11
C LEU A 212 -19.52 4.09 3.10
N SER A 213 -19.62 3.14 4.03
CA SER A 213 -18.55 2.14 4.27
C SER A 213 -18.11 1.33 3.05
N ASP A 214 -19.05 1.06 2.16
CA ASP A 214 -18.87 0.19 1.00
C ASP A 214 -18.57 0.98 -0.28
N SER A 215 -18.38 2.30 -0.20
CA SER A 215 -18.08 3.16 -1.34
C SER A 215 -16.79 3.95 -1.13
N PRO A 216 -15.93 4.05 -2.16
CA PRO A 216 -14.79 4.95 -2.14
C PRO A 216 -15.18 6.42 -2.41
N GLU A 217 -16.44 6.70 -2.76
CA GLU A 217 -16.90 8.05 -3.13
C GLU A 217 -17.27 8.90 -1.90
N ILE A 218 -17.12 10.22 -2.04
CA ILE A 218 -17.64 11.19 -1.07
C ILE A 218 -19.01 11.67 -1.56
N ALA A 219 -20.07 10.98 -1.15
CA ALA A 219 -21.43 11.23 -1.61
C ALA A 219 -22.10 12.48 -0.99
N GLY A 220 -21.48 13.10 0.02
CA GLY A 220 -22.02 14.28 0.71
C GLY A 220 -21.11 14.81 1.81
N PRO A 221 -21.65 15.66 2.70
CA PRO A 221 -20.92 16.16 3.87
C PRO A 221 -20.35 15.01 4.70
N SER A 222 -19.04 15.08 5.00
CA SER A 222 -18.33 14.07 5.78
C SER A 222 -17.25 14.68 6.66
N VAL A 223 -17.03 14.09 7.84
CA VAL A 223 -15.97 14.46 8.77
C VAL A 223 -14.60 14.22 8.14
N ARG A 224 -13.65 15.14 8.40
CA ARG A 224 -12.22 14.99 8.14
C ARG A 224 -11.55 14.66 9.46
N ALA A 225 -11.12 13.42 9.62
CA ALA A 225 -10.43 12.95 10.81
C ALA A 225 -8.91 13.03 10.64
N ASP A 226 -8.21 13.30 11.74
CA ASP A 226 -6.77 13.09 11.86
C ASP A 226 -6.45 11.61 12.17
N LEU A 227 -7.38 10.94 12.87
CA LEU A 227 -7.31 9.53 13.26
C LEU A 227 -8.68 8.86 13.06
N THR A 228 -8.71 7.65 12.51
CA THR A 228 -9.89 6.78 12.52
C THR A 228 -9.53 5.47 13.18
N VAL A 229 -10.30 5.08 14.20
CA VAL A 229 -10.17 3.77 14.86
C VAL A 229 -11.30 2.89 14.39
N THR A 230 -10.99 1.91 13.56
CA THR A 230 -11.95 0.96 12.99
C THR A 230 -11.82 -0.41 13.61
N PHE A 231 -12.90 -1.18 13.66
CA PHE A 231 -12.95 -2.39 14.46
C PHE A 231 -12.93 -3.66 13.62
N THR A 232 -12.16 -4.65 14.08
CA THR A 232 -12.05 -6.03 13.57
C THR A 232 -11.47 -6.17 12.15
N ALA A 233 -11.97 -5.41 11.17
CA ALA A 233 -11.46 -5.37 9.80
C ALA A 233 -11.61 -3.97 9.19
N LEU A 234 -10.89 -3.72 8.10
CA LEU A 234 -11.03 -2.49 7.32
C LEU A 234 -12.37 -2.48 6.58
N LYS A 235 -12.83 -1.27 6.24
CA LYS A 235 -13.95 -1.04 5.32
C LYS A 235 -13.41 -0.35 4.07
N LEU A 236 -14.06 -0.55 2.92
CA LEU A 236 -13.55 -0.08 1.63
C LEU A 236 -13.27 1.44 1.62
N VAL A 237 -14.16 2.20 2.24
CA VAL A 237 -14.08 3.65 2.43
C VAL A 237 -12.78 4.14 3.09
N LEU A 238 -12.15 3.30 3.92
CA LEU A 238 -10.93 3.64 4.65
C LEU A 238 -9.66 3.31 3.85
N VAL A 239 -9.81 2.69 2.68
CA VAL A 239 -8.71 2.14 1.90
C VAL A 239 -8.56 2.86 0.56
N LEU A 240 -9.67 3.18 -0.11
CA LEU A 240 -9.68 3.79 -1.43
C LEU A 240 -10.10 5.26 -1.41
N ASP A 241 -9.37 6.07 -2.16
CA ASP A 241 -9.68 7.47 -2.39
C ASP A 241 -10.84 7.66 -3.40
N PRO A 242 -11.56 8.79 -3.32
CA PRO A 242 -11.31 9.96 -2.45
C PRO A 242 -11.73 9.83 -0.99
N ALA A 243 -12.57 8.86 -0.62
CA ALA A 243 -13.09 8.78 0.75
C ALA A 243 -12.00 8.50 1.80
N ALA A 244 -11.01 7.66 1.50
CA ALA A 244 -9.93 7.33 2.43
C ALA A 244 -9.14 8.58 2.91
N SER A 245 -9.00 9.61 2.06
CA SER A 245 -8.39 10.89 2.44
C SER A 245 -9.06 11.60 3.63
N ARG A 246 -10.29 11.24 3.97
CA ARG A 246 -11.05 11.79 5.11
C ARG A 246 -10.78 11.07 6.42
N ALA A 247 -10.15 9.90 6.38
CA ALA A 247 -9.96 9.04 7.55
C ALA A 247 -8.66 9.33 8.33
N GLY A 248 -7.76 10.14 7.78
CA GLY A 248 -6.47 10.42 8.40
C GLY A 248 -5.65 9.13 8.61
N LYS A 249 -5.05 8.99 9.78
CA LYS A 249 -4.40 7.74 10.19
C LYS A 249 -5.46 6.70 10.53
N VAL A 250 -5.41 5.52 9.93
CA VAL A 250 -6.35 4.43 10.24
C VAL A 250 -5.70 3.41 11.17
N VAL A 251 -6.36 3.07 12.26
CA VAL A 251 -5.99 2.01 13.21
C VAL A 251 -7.08 0.95 13.20
N VAL A 252 -6.72 -0.31 12.94
CA VAL A 252 -7.63 -1.45 13.05
C VAL A 252 -7.49 -2.06 14.44
N ALA A 253 -8.50 -1.90 15.28
CA ALA A 253 -8.52 -2.37 16.66
C ALA A 253 -9.24 -3.73 16.78
N PRO A 254 -8.62 -4.75 17.39
CA PRO A 254 -9.27 -6.01 17.69
C PRO A 254 -10.20 -5.85 18.90
N ILE A 255 -11.52 -5.97 18.69
CA ILE A 255 -12.51 -5.74 19.76
C ILE A 255 -13.07 -7.02 20.39
N GLY A 256 -12.53 -8.18 20.02
CA GLY A 256 -12.92 -9.49 20.58
C GLY A 256 -13.54 -10.47 19.58
N SER A 257 -13.76 -10.06 18.32
CA SER A 257 -14.20 -10.97 17.26
C SER A 257 -13.14 -12.03 16.96
N PRO A 258 -13.47 -13.34 17.00
CA PRO A 258 -12.53 -14.41 16.68
C PRO A 258 -12.00 -14.30 15.24
N ARG A 259 -10.67 -14.37 15.08
CA ARG A 259 -10.02 -14.24 13.77
C ARG A 259 -10.51 -15.26 12.73
N ALA A 260 -10.87 -16.47 13.16
CA ALA A 260 -11.40 -17.51 12.28
C ALA A 260 -12.69 -17.08 11.54
N LEU A 261 -13.42 -16.09 12.06
CA LEU A 261 -14.57 -15.51 11.35
C LEU A 261 -14.17 -14.69 10.11
N LEU A 262 -12.92 -14.24 10.04
CA LEU A 262 -12.39 -13.45 8.93
C LEU A 262 -11.82 -14.32 7.81
N ASP A 263 -11.62 -15.61 8.05
CA ASP A 263 -11.08 -16.58 7.09
C ASP A 263 -12.18 -17.15 6.15
N ASP A 264 -13.34 -16.49 6.09
CA ASP A 264 -14.44 -16.86 5.19
C ASP A 264 -14.04 -16.60 3.73
N PRO A 265 -14.13 -17.61 2.82
CA PRO A 265 -13.84 -17.43 1.40
C PRO A 265 -14.68 -16.35 0.71
N ALA A 266 -15.87 -16.02 1.25
CA ALA A 266 -16.69 -14.93 0.76
C ALA A 266 -16.08 -13.55 1.01
N TYR A 267 -15.11 -13.43 1.92
CA TYR A 267 -14.40 -12.18 2.24
C TYR A 267 -13.12 -12.08 1.40
N ALA A 268 -13.34 -11.80 0.11
CA ALA A 268 -12.32 -11.87 -0.93
C ALA A 268 -11.40 -10.63 -1.02
N MET A 269 -11.70 -9.55 -0.28
CA MET A 269 -10.91 -8.32 -0.30
C MET A 269 -9.91 -8.23 0.86
N GLU A 270 -8.67 -7.87 0.55
CA GLU A 270 -7.59 -7.68 1.50
C GLU A 270 -6.77 -6.43 1.16
N GLN A 271 -6.31 -5.70 2.18
CA GLN A 271 -5.23 -4.74 2.04
C GLN A 271 -3.90 -5.47 2.13
N ILE A 272 -3.01 -5.20 1.18
CA ILE A 272 -1.66 -5.76 1.16
C ILE A 272 -0.82 -5.06 2.20
N ASP A 273 -0.28 -5.85 3.14
CA ASP A 273 0.64 -5.38 4.17
C ASP A 273 1.97 -6.19 4.14
N ALA A 274 2.85 -5.87 5.08
CA ALA A 274 4.10 -6.62 5.27
C ALA A 274 3.87 -8.11 5.58
N GLY A 275 2.70 -8.49 6.12
CA GLY A 275 2.31 -9.87 6.36
C GLY A 275 2.05 -10.64 5.06
N VAL A 276 1.36 -10.02 4.09
CA VAL A 276 1.19 -10.57 2.74
C VAL A 276 2.54 -10.75 2.06
N ALA A 277 3.38 -9.71 2.08
CA ALA A 277 4.71 -9.75 1.46
C ALA A 277 5.56 -10.90 2.05
N ARG A 278 5.55 -11.07 3.38
CA ARG A 278 6.30 -12.13 4.06
C ARG A 278 5.89 -13.55 3.67
N ARG A 279 4.62 -13.81 3.34
CA ARG A 279 4.16 -15.15 2.94
C ARG A 279 4.72 -15.59 1.58
N ALA A 280 4.94 -14.64 0.66
CA ALA A 280 5.43 -14.93 -0.68
C ALA A 280 6.96 -14.88 -0.81
N ILE A 281 7.67 -14.30 0.18
CA ILE A 281 9.13 -14.22 0.18
C ILE A 281 9.68 -15.41 0.98
N ALA A 282 10.03 -16.48 0.27
CA ALA A 282 10.67 -17.63 0.87
C ALA A 282 12.08 -17.29 1.39
N ALA A 283 12.46 -17.86 2.54
CA ALA A 283 13.83 -17.80 3.03
C ALA A 283 14.76 -18.53 2.04
N ARG A 284 15.93 -17.94 1.75
CA ARG A 284 16.94 -18.60 0.92
C ARG A 284 17.67 -19.66 1.75
N ALA A 285 17.45 -20.93 1.43
CA ALA A 285 18.18 -22.02 2.07
C ALA A 285 19.69 -21.91 1.76
N PRO A 286 20.59 -22.21 2.71
CA PRO A 286 22.03 -22.19 2.47
C PRO A 286 22.44 -23.13 1.31
N ASP A 287 21.76 -24.27 1.19
CA ASP A 287 21.94 -25.23 0.09
C ASP A 287 21.01 -24.89 -1.08
N SER A 288 21.22 -23.72 -1.70
CA SER A 288 20.48 -23.29 -2.88
C SER A 288 21.43 -22.83 -3.98
N HIS A 289 20.97 -22.92 -5.22
CA HIS A 289 21.73 -22.48 -6.40
C HIS A 289 20.89 -21.51 -7.24
N LYS A 290 21.49 -20.93 -8.28
CA LYS A 290 20.79 -19.98 -9.17
C LYS A 290 19.46 -20.51 -9.70
N GLY A 291 19.41 -21.76 -10.17
CA GLY A 291 18.15 -22.39 -10.62
C GLY A 291 17.05 -22.51 -9.55
N THR A 292 17.37 -22.53 -8.26
CA THR A 292 16.38 -22.58 -7.17
C THR A 292 15.50 -21.33 -7.13
N PHE A 293 16.00 -20.21 -7.65
CA PHE A 293 15.31 -18.91 -7.63
C PHE A 293 14.70 -18.52 -8.98
N GLY A 294 14.59 -19.51 -9.86
CA GLY A 294 13.97 -19.43 -11.17
C GLY A 294 14.76 -18.64 -12.21
N HIS A 295 14.33 -18.81 -13.45
CA HIS A 295 14.83 -18.16 -14.65
C HIS A 295 13.71 -17.34 -15.29
N VAL A 296 13.90 -16.02 -15.31
CA VAL A 296 12.97 -15.08 -15.93
C VAL A 296 13.49 -14.66 -17.30
N HIS A 297 12.66 -14.76 -18.33
CA HIS A 297 12.95 -14.16 -19.63
C HIS A 297 12.20 -12.85 -19.77
N VAL A 298 12.85 -11.85 -20.36
CA VAL A 298 12.25 -10.52 -20.58
C VAL A 298 12.41 -10.17 -22.06
N VAL A 299 11.30 -9.97 -22.77
CA VAL A 299 11.27 -9.50 -24.16
C VAL A 299 10.86 -8.03 -24.15
N ALA A 300 11.82 -7.15 -24.35
CA ALA A 300 11.66 -5.73 -24.10
C ALA A 300 12.61 -4.88 -24.95
N GLY A 301 12.31 -3.59 -25.04
CA GLY A 301 13.16 -2.58 -25.66
C GLY A 301 13.01 -2.47 -27.18
N SER A 302 13.32 -1.27 -27.64
CA SER A 302 13.43 -0.88 -29.04
C SER A 302 14.46 0.24 -29.16
N ARG A 303 14.80 0.63 -30.38
CA ARG A 303 15.56 1.87 -30.62
C ARG A 303 14.88 3.03 -29.88
N GLY A 304 15.66 3.75 -29.09
CA GLY A 304 15.18 4.86 -28.23
C GLY A 304 14.50 4.44 -26.91
N LYS A 305 14.20 3.16 -26.69
CA LYS A 305 13.53 2.64 -25.48
C LYS A 305 14.28 1.50 -24.79
N SER A 306 15.59 1.38 -24.98
CA SER A 306 16.44 0.35 -24.35
C SER A 306 16.47 0.43 -22.81
N GLY A 307 16.21 1.61 -22.25
CA GLY A 307 16.12 1.81 -20.79
C GLY A 307 15.02 0.97 -20.12
N ALA A 308 13.88 0.78 -20.79
CA ALA A 308 12.79 -0.06 -20.28
C ALA A 308 13.23 -1.52 -20.10
N ALA A 309 13.97 -2.05 -21.09
CA ALA A 309 14.53 -3.40 -21.05
C ALA A 309 15.53 -3.58 -19.90
N LEU A 310 16.43 -2.60 -19.72
CA LEU A 310 17.40 -2.59 -18.63
C LEU A 310 16.73 -2.52 -17.25
N MET A 311 15.76 -1.62 -17.06
CA MET A 311 15.05 -1.47 -15.79
C MET A 311 14.26 -2.73 -15.43
N ALA A 312 13.52 -3.31 -16.37
CA ALA A 312 12.77 -4.54 -16.14
C ALA A 312 13.70 -5.73 -15.81
N GLY A 313 14.77 -5.93 -16.58
CA GLY A 313 15.74 -7.00 -16.33
C GLY A 313 16.45 -6.85 -14.98
N LEU A 314 16.96 -5.64 -14.69
CA LEU A 314 17.68 -5.37 -13.45
C LEU A 314 16.77 -5.43 -12.23
N ALA A 315 15.51 -4.98 -12.34
CA ALA A 315 14.52 -5.11 -11.28
C ALA A 315 14.26 -6.59 -10.96
N ALA A 316 14.09 -7.45 -11.96
CA ALA A 316 13.93 -8.89 -11.75
C ALA A 316 15.12 -9.50 -10.98
N LEU A 317 16.37 -9.16 -11.35
CA LEU A 317 17.57 -9.57 -10.64
C LEU A 317 17.60 -9.05 -9.20
N ARG A 318 17.35 -7.75 -9.00
CA ARG A 318 17.38 -7.10 -7.67
C ARG A 318 16.27 -7.59 -6.75
N SER A 319 15.16 -8.06 -7.32
CA SER A 319 14.10 -8.76 -6.60
C SER A 319 14.41 -10.22 -6.30
N GLY A 320 15.58 -10.71 -6.71
CA GLY A 320 16.09 -12.02 -6.34
C GLY A 320 15.84 -13.13 -7.36
N ALA A 321 15.71 -12.82 -8.65
CA ALA A 321 15.79 -13.84 -9.69
C ALA A 321 17.12 -14.58 -9.64
N GLY A 322 17.08 -15.88 -9.92
CA GLY A 322 18.29 -16.69 -10.04
C GLY A 322 19.02 -16.42 -11.35
N LEU A 323 18.26 -16.36 -12.43
CA LEU A 323 18.71 -16.06 -13.78
C LEU A 323 17.74 -15.10 -14.45
N VAL A 324 18.28 -14.18 -15.26
CA VAL A 324 17.48 -13.30 -16.12
C VAL A 324 18.10 -13.27 -17.51
N THR A 325 17.31 -13.58 -18.53
CA THR A 325 17.70 -13.46 -19.94
C THR A 325 16.85 -12.39 -20.62
N LEU A 326 17.51 -11.34 -21.10
CA LEU A 326 16.89 -10.24 -21.82
C LEU A 326 16.97 -10.48 -23.33
N TRP A 327 15.83 -10.49 -23.99
CA TRP A 327 15.70 -10.56 -25.44
C TRP A 327 15.43 -9.17 -25.99
N VAL A 328 16.35 -8.67 -26.81
CA VAL A 328 16.30 -7.33 -27.40
C VAL A 328 16.61 -7.39 -28.90
N PRO A 329 16.24 -6.36 -29.68
CA PRO A 329 16.73 -6.21 -31.05
C PRO A 329 18.26 -6.27 -31.10
N GLU A 330 18.81 -6.92 -32.14
CA GLU A 330 20.25 -7.15 -32.30
C GLU A 330 21.10 -5.88 -32.11
N GLY A 331 20.64 -4.73 -32.60
CA GLY A 331 21.33 -3.45 -32.46
C GLY A 331 21.47 -2.94 -31.03
N LEU A 332 20.66 -3.43 -30.08
CA LEU A 332 20.69 -3.00 -28.67
C LEU A 332 21.52 -3.92 -27.78
N GLN A 333 21.84 -5.13 -28.21
CA GLN A 333 22.43 -6.16 -27.35
C GLN A 333 23.75 -5.70 -26.73
N ARG A 334 24.65 -5.12 -27.55
CA ARG A 334 25.97 -4.64 -27.08
C ARG A 334 25.85 -3.54 -26.02
N ASP A 335 24.95 -2.58 -26.23
CA ASP A 335 24.76 -1.44 -25.32
C ASP A 335 24.23 -1.87 -23.95
N ILE A 336 23.43 -2.94 -23.93
CA ILE A 336 22.85 -3.49 -22.70
C ILE A 336 23.90 -4.27 -21.91
N VAL A 337 24.60 -5.20 -22.56
CA VAL A 337 25.64 -6.04 -21.92
C VAL A 337 26.75 -5.17 -21.31
N ALA A 338 27.08 -4.05 -21.96
CA ALA A 338 28.10 -3.12 -21.45
C ALA A 338 27.70 -2.42 -20.13
N ARG A 339 26.40 -2.36 -19.77
CA ARG A 339 25.91 -1.65 -18.59
C ARG A 339 25.66 -2.55 -17.39
N VAL A 340 25.19 -3.78 -17.62
CA VAL A 340 24.82 -4.72 -16.56
C VAL A 340 25.30 -6.13 -16.94
N PRO A 341 26.53 -6.51 -16.54
CA PRO A 341 27.12 -7.80 -16.95
C PRO A 341 26.41 -9.02 -16.34
N GLU A 342 25.64 -8.85 -15.27
CA GLU A 342 24.86 -9.93 -14.65
C GLU A 342 23.63 -10.35 -15.46
N LEU A 343 23.17 -9.51 -16.41
CA LEU A 343 22.08 -9.87 -17.31
C LEU A 343 22.61 -10.73 -18.45
N MET A 344 22.03 -11.92 -18.62
CA MET A 344 22.19 -12.65 -19.88
C MET A 344 21.40 -11.91 -20.96
N SER A 345 21.94 -11.83 -22.17
CA SER A 345 21.26 -11.17 -23.29
C SER A 345 21.24 -12.05 -24.53
N GLU A 346 20.09 -12.13 -25.18
CA GLU A 346 19.90 -12.80 -26.48
C GLU A 346 19.39 -11.79 -27.50
N SER A 347 19.81 -11.94 -28.75
CA SER A 347 19.39 -11.06 -29.85
C SER A 347 18.17 -11.61 -30.57
N LEU A 348 17.24 -10.71 -30.86
CA LEU A 348 16.12 -10.91 -31.77
C LEU A 348 16.43 -10.26 -33.13
N PRO A 349 15.96 -10.85 -34.25
CA PRO A 349 15.99 -10.19 -35.54
C PRO A 349 15.35 -8.79 -35.44
N GLU A 350 16.01 -7.80 -36.03
CA GLU A 350 15.63 -6.39 -35.92
C GLU A 350 14.94 -5.91 -37.21
N THR A 351 13.83 -5.19 -37.07
CA THR A 351 13.17 -4.50 -38.18
C THR A 351 13.96 -3.24 -38.59
N ALA A 352 13.67 -2.65 -39.75
CA ALA A 352 14.29 -1.39 -40.16
C ALA A 352 14.08 -0.23 -39.14
N GLU A 353 12.99 -0.28 -38.39
CA GLU A 353 12.61 0.70 -37.36
C GLU A 353 13.39 0.52 -36.04
N GLY A 354 14.19 -0.55 -35.92
CA GLY A 354 14.92 -0.87 -34.71
C GLY A 354 14.06 -1.53 -33.63
N THR A 355 13.08 -2.32 -34.04
CA THR A 355 12.17 -3.08 -33.17
C THR A 355 12.37 -4.58 -33.38
N SER A 356 11.83 -5.41 -32.47
CA SER A 356 11.96 -6.86 -32.57
C SER A 356 11.01 -7.44 -33.62
N ASP A 357 11.50 -8.28 -34.52
CA ASP A 357 10.71 -8.92 -35.57
C ASP A 357 10.16 -10.30 -35.13
N VAL A 358 8.95 -10.61 -35.61
CA VAL A 358 8.24 -11.88 -35.33
C VAL A 358 9.01 -13.13 -35.75
N SER A 359 9.92 -13.05 -36.71
CA SER A 359 10.77 -14.19 -37.11
C SER A 359 11.63 -14.75 -35.95
N GLY A 360 11.86 -13.97 -34.89
CA GLY A 360 12.52 -14.42 -33.66
C GLY A 360 11.64 -15.23 -32.70
N ALA A 361 10.31 -15.27 -32.89
CA ALA A 361 9.38 -15.85 -31.92
C ALA A 361 9.69 -17.32 -31.57
N ALA A 362 10.00 -18.14 -32.58
CA ALA A 362 10.30 -19.55 -32.39
C ALA A 362 11.54 -19.77 -31.49
N ARG A 363 12.56 -18.92 -31.59
CA ARG A 363 13.77 -19.00 -30.76
C ARG A 363 13.45 -18.69 -29.30
N VAL A 364 12.65 -17.67 -29.04
CA VAL A 364 12.20 -17.32 -27.68
C VAL A 364 11.37 -18.46 -27.11
N LEU A 365 10.37 -18.94 -27.85
CA LEU A 365 9.47 -20.01 -27.39
C LEU A 365 10.19 -21.32 -27.09
N GLU A 366 11.28 -21.62 -27.81
CA GLU A 366 12.14 -22.77 -27.50
C GLU A 366 12.96 -22.50 -26.23
N ALA A 367 13.58 -21.33 -26.12
CA ALA A 367 14.47 -21.01 -25.01
C ALA A 367 13.76 -20.87 -23.66
N ILE A 368 12.48 -20.47 -23.65
CA ILE A 368 11.70 -20.39 -22.41
C ILE A 368 11.20 -21.75 -21.91
N ARG A 369 11.40 -22.84 -22.67
CA ARG A 369 10.99 -24.18 -22.23
C ARG A 369 11.81 -24.58 -21.00
N GLY A 370 11.13 -24.84 -19.90
CA GLY A 370 11.77 -25.18 -18.62
C GLY A 370 12.21 -23.98 -17.79
N SER A 371 11.90 -22.76 -18.23
CA SER A 371 12.03 -21.54 -17.43
C SER A 371 10.76 -21.25 -16.64
N ASP A 372 10.75 -20.17 -15.84
CA ASP A 372 9.71 -19.98 -14.82
C ASP A 372 8.75 -18.83 -15.13
N ALA A 373 9.20 -17.79 -15.81
CA ALA A 373 8.33 -16.69 -16.24
C ALA A 373 8.85 -15.98 -17.50
N LEU A 374 7.91 -15.50 -18.31
CA LEU A 374 8.16 -14.59 -19.43
C LEU A 374 7.56 -13.22 -19.11
N VAL A 375 8.34 -12.16 -19.21
CA VAL A 375 7.86 -10.76 -19.22
C VAL A 375 7.94 -10.25 -20.65
N VAL A 376 6.88 -9.64 -21.15
CA VAL A 376 6.83 -9.09 -22.51
C VAL A 376 6.16 -7.71 -22.51
N GLY A 377 6.76 -6.76 -23.22
CA GLY A 377 6.11 -5.48 -23.50
C GLY A 377 6.88 -4.20 -23.19
N PRO A 378 7.67 -4.08 -22.10
CA PRO A 378 8.38 -2.84 -21.77
C PRO A 378 9.18 -2.29 -22.94
N GLY A 379 8.79 -1.12 -23.45
CA GLY A 379 9.48 -0.43 -24.53
C GLY A 379 9.50 -1.12 -25.91
N LEU A 380 8.59 -2.05 -26.20
CA LEU A 380 8.59 -2.79 -27.48
C LEU A 380 8.06 -1.98 -28.69
N THR A 381 7.30 -0.91 -28.47
CA THR A 381 6.49 -0.19 -29.48
C THR A 381 5.33 -1.01 -30.06
N THR A 382 4.49 -0.37 -30.88
CA THR A 382 3.34 -0.97 -31.55
C THR A 382 3.54 -1.16 -33.06
N ALA A 383 4.79 -1.30 -33.51
CA ALA A 383 5.08 -1.67 -34.90
C ALA A 383 4.44 -3.03 -35.24
N SER A 384 3.94 -3.20 -36.46
CA SER A 384 3.11 -4.36 -36.85
C SER A 384 3.79 -5.70 -36.59
N ARG A 385 5.06 -5.83 -37.00
CA ARG A 385 5.89 -7.03 -36.79
C ARG A 385 6.15 -7.32 -35.32
N THR A 386 6.28 -6.28 -34.50
CA THR A 386 6.44 -6.43 -33.04
C THR A 386 5.13 -6.85 -32.37
N VAL A 387 3.99 -6.30 -32.81
CA VAL A 387 2.66 -6.71 -32.32
C VAL A 387 2.41 -8.18 -32.62
N GLU A 388 2.77 -8.64 -33.83
CA GLU A 388 2.72 -10.06 -34.20
C GLU A 388 3.62 -10.92 -33.30
N LEU A 389 4.86 -10.48 -33.06
CA LEU A 389 5.78 -11.14 -32.12
C LEU A 389 5.15 -11.30 -30.72
N VAL A 390 4.66 -10.21 -30.13
CA VAL A 390 4.05 -10.23 -28.79
C VAL A 390 2.89 -11.21 -28.75
N ARG A 391 1.98 -11.15 -29.72
CA ARG A 391 0.81 -12.03 -29.80
C ARG A 391 1.22 -13.50 -29.88
N GLU A 392 2.23 -13.79 -30.69
CA GLU A 392 2.75 -15.15 -30.85
C GLU A 392 3.38 -15.69 -29.55
N LEU A 393 4.19 -14.87 -28.88
CA LEU A 393 4.82 -15.22 -27.62
C LEU A 393 3.79 -15.50 -26.52
N VAL A 394 2.80 -14.62 -26.36
CA VAL A 394 1.74 -14.80 -25.37
C VAL A 394 0.93 -16.06 -25.68
N ARG A 395 0.41 -16.21 -26.92
CA ARG A 395 -0.49 -17.33 -27.28
C ARG A 395 0.18 -18.69 -27.15
N ARG A 396 1.49 -18.79 -27.43
CA ARG A 396 2.22 -20.07 -27.47
C ARG A 396 3.13 -20.32 -26.29
N SER A 397 3.20 -19.40 -25.31
CA SER A 397 4.03 -19.60 -24.12
C SER A 397 3.65 -20.89 -23.39
N SER A 398 4.65 -21.69 -23.04
CA SER A 398 4.51 -22.90 -22.24
C SER A 398 4.62 -22.64 -20.73
N ILE A 399 4.93 -21.39 -20.35
CA ILE A 399 5.18 -20.92 -18.99
C ILE A 399 4.30 -19.68 -18.68
N PRO A 400 4.13 -19.29 -17.41
CA PRO A 400 3.40 -18.08 -17.05
C PRO A 400 3.95 -16.82 -17.72
N VAL A 401 3.07 -15.88 -18.09
CA VAL A 401 3.44 -14.66 -18.83
C VAL A 401 2.98 -13.41 -18.10
N VAL A 402 3.85 -12.41 -18.04
CA VAL A 402 3.56 -11.04 -17.59
C VAL A 402 3.55 -10.13 -18.81
N VAL A 403 2.43 -9.46 -19.05
CA VAL A 403 2.23 -8.55 -20.17
C VAL A 403 2.09 -7.12 -19.64
N ASP A 404 3.00 -6.24 -20.03
CA ASP A 404 3.01 -4.83 -19.61
C ASP A 404 3.11 -3.89 -20.82
N ALA A 405 2.79 -2.61 -20.64
CA ALA A 405 3.08 -1.54 -21.59
C ALA A 405 2.69 -1.85 -23.06
N ASP A 406 3.64 -1.80 -23.99
CA ASP A 406 3.40 -2.07 -25.41
C ASP A 406 2.97 -3.53 -25.67
N GLY A 407 3.28 -4.43 -24.74
CA GLY A 407 2.75 -5.80 -24.73
C GLY A 407 1.23 -5.81 -24.55
N LEU A 408 0.68 -4.92 -23.72
CA LEU A 408 -0.78 -4.75 -23.57
C LEU A 408 -1.38 -4.03 -24.77
N ASN A 409 -0.69 -3.01 -25.30
CA ASN A 409 -1.16 -2.29 -26.49
C ASN A 409 -1.29 -3.21 -27.72
N ALA A 410 -0.50 -4.29 -27.81
CA ALA A 410 -0.63 -5.32 -28.84
C ALA A 410 -2.00 -6.03 -28.82
N PHE A 411 -2.76 -5.95 -27.72
CA PHE A 411 -4.09 -6.55 -27.54
C PHE A 411 -5.17 -5.49 -27.28
N ALA A 412 -4.91 -4.22 -27.58
CA ALA A 412 -5.93 -3.17 -27.46
C ALA A 412 -7.18 -3.55 -28.27
N GLY A 413 -8.35 -3.59 -27.61
CA GLY A 413 -9.62 -4.01 -28.19
C GLY A 413 -9.79 -5.52 -28.47
N ASP A 414 -8.81 -6.36 -28.11
CA ASP A 414 -8.80 -7.81 -28.35
C ASP A 414 -8.35 -8.58 -27.08
N LEU A 415 -8.92 -8.18 -25.94
CA LEU A 415 -8.63 -8.79 -24.64
C LEU A 415 -8.88 -10.33 -24.61
N PRO A 416 -9.91 -10.89 -25.27
CA PRO A 416 -10.09 -12.35 -25.35
C PRO A 416 -8.90 -13.11 -25.96
N SER A 417 -8.06 -12.45 -26.76
CA SER A 417 -6.84 -13.04 -27.32
C SER A 417 -5.67 -13.12 -26.33
N LEU A 418 -5.77 -12.54 -25.13
CA LEU A 418 -4.79 -12.66 -24.03
C LEU A 418 -4.88 -13.99 -23.28
N ALA A 419 -5.08 -15.07 -24.03
CA ALA A 419 -5.03 -16.43 -23.50
C ALA A 419 -3.95 -17.23 -24.23
N ASN A 420 -3.27 -18.11 -23.51
CA ASN A 420 -2.30 -19.02 -24.10
C ASN A 420 -2.85 -20.44 -24.22
N ALA A 421 -2.40 -21.16 -25.24
CA ALA A 421 -2.85 -22.52 -25.54
C ALA A 421 -2.52 -23.51 -24.41
N ALA A 422 -1.43 -23.26 -23.68
CA ALA A 422 -1.01 -24.07 -22.54
C ALA A 422 -1.80 -23.79 -21.25
N ARG A 423 -2.75 -22.84 -21.28
CA ARG A 423 -3.56 -22.37 -20.14
C ARG A 423 -2.73 -21.95 -18.93
N ARG A 424 -1.49 -21.50 -19.13
CA ARG A 424 -0.66 -20.95 -18.05
C ARG A 424 -1.21 -19.61 -17.58
N PRO A 425 -0.96 -19.20 -16.31
CA PRO A 425 -1.35 -17.87 -15.85
C PRO A 425 -0.82 -16.75 -16.74
N VAL A 426 -1.70 -15.80 -17.05
CA VAL A 426 -1.36 -14.54 -17.72
C VAL A 426 -1.62 -13.41 -16.72
N VAL A 427 -0.58 -12.65 -16.42
CA VAL A 427 -0.61 -11.47 -15.56
C VAL A 427 -0.54 -10.24 -16.44
N ILE A 428 -1.48 -9.32 -16.30
CA ILE A 428 -1.47 -8.03 -16.97
C ILE A 428 -1.21 -6.91 -15.95
N THR A 429 -0.44 -5.90 -16.33
CA THR A 429 -0.09 -4.77 -15.44
C THR A 429 -0.54 -3.40 -15.98
N PRO A 430 -1.80 -3.22 -16.40
CA PRO A 430 -2.22 -1.97 -17.04
C PRO A 430 -2.24 -0.78 -16.07
N HIS A 431 -1.81 0.39 -16.53
CA HIS A 431 -2.26 1.66 -15.95
C HIS A 431 -3.68 2.00 -16.46
N PRO A 432 -4.39 2.99 -15.89
CA PRO A 432 -5.79 3.26 -16.25
C PRO A 432 -6.02 3.49 -17.75
N GLY A 433 -5.14 4.24 -18.43
CA GLY A 433 -5.21 4.41 -19.89
C GLY A 433 -4.91 3.15 -20.73
N GLU A 434 -4.06 2.23 -20.26
CA GLU A 434 -3.84 0.93 -20.92
C GLU A 434 -5.09 0.05 -20.75
N MET A 435 -5.64 -0.02 -19.52
CA MET A 435 -6.87 -0.74 -19.24
C MET A 435 -8.05 -0.22 -20.07
N ALA A 436 -8.16 1.11 -20.20
CA ALA A 436 -9.17 1.76 -21.03
C ALA A 436 -9.09 1.30 -22.50
N ARG A 437 -7.89 1.26 -23.08
CA ARG A 437 -7.66 0.75 -24.43
C ARG A 437 -7.96 -0.74 -24.58
N LEU A 438 -7.60 -1.56 -23.59
CA LEU A 438 -7.89 -3.00 -23.60
C LEU A 438 -9.39 -3.29 -23.59
N LEU A 439 -10.15 -2.54 -22.78
CA LEU A 439 -11.59 -2.74 -22.58
C LEU A 439 -12.46 -1.89 -23.52
N SER A 440 -11.87 -1.12 -24.42
CA SER A 440 -12.59 -0.15 -25.27
C SER A 440 -13.45 0.83 -24.45
N LYS A 441 -12.90 1.31 -23.33
CA LYS A 441 -13.50 2.31 -22.42
C LYS A 441 -12.67 3.58 -22.40
N THR A 442 -13.15 4.61 -21.73
CA THR A 442 -12.37 5.80 -21.39
C THR A 442 -11.57 5.62 -20.10
N THR A 443 -10.48 6.36 -19.95
CA THR A 443 -9.69 6.38 -18.70
C THR A 443 -10.54 6.83 -17.50
N SER A 444 -11.49 7.74 -17.71
CA SER A 444 -12.40 8.23 -16.66
C SER A 444 -13.31 7.12 -16.15
N GLU A 445 -13.89 6.32 -17.04
CA GLU A 445 -14.74 5.17 -16.65
C GLU A 445 -13.94 4.14 -15.86
N VAL A 446 -12.70 3.85 -16.27
CA VAL A 446 -11.81 2.95 -15.52
C VAL A 446 -11.48 3.54 -14.14
N GLN A 447 -11.15 4.83 -14.06
CA GLN A 447 -10.80 5.50 -12.79
C GLN A 447 -11.97 5.60 -11.82
N GLY A 448 -13.20 5.79 -12.32
CA GLY A 448 -14.41 5.85 -11.49
C GLY A 448 -14.83 4.50 -10.94
N ARG A 449 -14.41 3.39 -11.57
CA ARG A 449 -14.82 2.01 -11.21
C ARG A 449 -13.63 1.06 -11.18
N ARG A 450 -12.53 1.47 -10.54
CA ARG A 450 -11.26 0.71 -10.59
C ARG A 450 -11.38 -0.68 -10.01
N LEU A 451 -12.09 -0.81 -8.89
CA LEU A 451 -12.26 -2.08 -8.20
C LEU A 451 -13.08 -3.04 -9.07
N GLU A 452 -14.27 -2.60 -9.54
CA GLU A 452 -15.12 -3.44 -10.38
C GLU A 452 -14.46 -3.75 -11.72
N THR A 453 -13.73 -2.79 -12.31
CA THR A 453 -13.03 -2.98 -13.58
C THR A 453 -11.90 -4.00 -13.47
N ALA A 454 -11.11 -3.95 -12.39
CA ALA A 454 -10.04 -4.93 -12.17
C ALA A 454 -10.62 -6.34 -11.92
N GLU A 455 -11.66 -6.43 -11.09
CA GLU A 455 -12.36 -7.68 -10.79
C GLU A 455 -12.99 -8.30 -12.04
N SER A 456 -13.79 -7.52 -12.78
CA SER A 456 -14.49 -8.03 -13.97
C SER A 456 -13.49 -8.48 -15.03
N CYS A 457 -12.43 -7.69 -15.27
CA CYS A 457 -11.37 -8.04 -16.21
C CYS A 457 -10.68 -9.36 -15.82
N ALA A 458 -10.35 -9.53 -14.54
CA ALA A 458 -9.71 -10.75 -14.06
C ALA A 458 -10.62 -11.98 -14.19
N ARG A 459 -11.90 -11.87 -13.79
CA ARG A 459 -12.85 -12.99 -13.80
C ARG A 459 -13.32 -13.37 -15.20
N GLU A 460 -13.73 -12.39 -16.00
CA GLU A 460 -14.32 -12.62 -17.33
C GLU A 460 -13.29 -13.19 -18.31
N HIS A 461 -12.04 -12.71 -18.22
CA HIS A 461 -10.97 -13.13 -19.12
C HIS A 461 -10.01 -14.15 -18.52
N ARG A 462 -10.23 -14.55 -17.26
CA ARG A 462 -9.38 -15.48 -16.50
C ARG A 462 -7.91 -15.03 -16.45
N LEU A 463 -7.72 -13.74 -16.18
CA LEU A 463 -6.42 -13.09 -16.07
C LEU A 463 -6.12 -12.71 -14.62
N PHE A 464 -4.84 -12.65 -14.27
CA PHE A 464 -4.42 -11.90 -13.10
C PHE A 464 -4.20 -10.44 -13.50
N THR A 465 -4.89 -9.51 -12.85
CA THR A 465 -4.92 -8.12 -13.25
C THR A 465 -4.31 -7.24 -12.17
N ILE A 466 -3.21 -6.55 -12.48
CA ILE A 466 -2.60 -5.52 -11.64
C ILE A 466 -2.95 -4.15 -12.22
N LEU A 467 -4.04 -3.55 -11.75
CA LEU A 467 -4.46 -2.22 -12.18
C LEU A 467 -3.67 -1.15 -11.42
N LYS A 468 -2.64 -0.61 -12.09
CA LYS A 468 -1.71 0.40 -11.55
C LYS A 468 -2.44 1.71 -11.22
N GLY A 469 -1.86 2.47 -10.30
CA GLY A 469 -2.37 3.75 -9.79
C GLY A 469 -2.22 3.86 -8.28
N HIS A 470 -2.60 5.00 -7.68
CA HIS A 470 -2.65 5.11 -6.22
C HIS A 470 -3.54 3.98 -5.65
N ARG A 471 -3.10 3.28 -4.60
CA ARG A 471 -3.74 2.03 -4.15
C ARG A 471 -3.91 1.02 -5.30
N THR A 472 -2.79 0.56 -5.85
CA THR A 472 -2.81 -0.45 -6.93
C THR A 472 -3.63 -1.66 -6.53
N ILE A 473 -4.45 -2.16 -7.46
CA ILE A 473 -5.39 -3.28 -7.21
C ILE A 473 -4.85 -4.51 -7.94
N VAL A 474 -4.71 -5.61 -7.21
CA VAL A 474 -4.41 -6.94 -7.75
C VAL A 474 -5.70 -7.76 -7.70
N ALA A 475 -6.21 -8.16 -8.86
CA ALA A 475 -7.38 -9.00 -8.99
C ALA A 475 -7.00 -10.37 -9.58
N SER A 476 -7.57 -11.43 -9.01
CA SER A 476 -7.37 -12.81 -9.45
C SER A 476 -8.58 -13.33 -10.23
N PRO A 477 -8.40 -14.35 -11.08
CA PRO A 477 -9.52 -15.04 -11.74
C PRO A 477 -10.54 -15.63 -10.76
N GLY A 478 -10.12 -16.08 -9.56
CA GLY A 478 -10.99 -16.62 -8.52
C GLY A 478 -11.75 -15.56 -7.71
N GLY A 479 -11.50 -14.27 -7.96
CA GLY A 479 -12.23 -13.16 -7.34
C GLY A 479 -11.58 -12.57 -6.09
N ARG A 480 -10.39 -13.03 -5.67
CA ARG A 480 -9.59 -12.30 -4.67
C ARG A 480 -9.18 -10.94 -5.20
N LEU A 481 -9.28 -9.93 -4.33
CA LEU A 481 -8.91 -8.54 -4.57
C LEU A 481 -7.94 -8.08 -3.49
N LEU A 482 -6.74 -7.68 -3.89
CA LEU A 482 -5.71 -7.20 -2.98
C LEU A 482 -5.36 -5.74 -3.30
N ILE A 483 -5.44 -4.86 -2.31
CA ILE A 483 -5.25 -3.42 -2.49
C ILE A 483 -3.94 -2.98 -1.84
N ASN A 484 -3.04 -2.39 -2.63
CA ASN A 484 -1.71 -2.02 -2.17
C ASN A 484 -1.73 -0.87 -1.17
N SER A 485 -0.98 -1.02 -0.07
CA SER A 485 -0.89 0.01 0.96
C SER A 485 0.29 0.96 0.80
N THR A 486 1.24 0.66 -0.08
CA THR A 486 2.53 1.37 -0.23
C THR A 486 2.61 2.20 -1.51
N GLY A 487 3.64 3.03 -1.60
CA GLY A 487 3.92 3.91 -2.72
C GLY A 487 3.44 5.35 -2.48
N ASN A 488 4.03 6.26 -3.24
CA ASN A 488 3.84 7.70 -3.08
C ASN A 488 3.75 8.41 -4.44
N PRO A 489 3.30 9.69 -4.46
CA PRO A 489 3.16 10.45 -5.71
C PRO A 489 4.46 10.60 -6.52
N GLY A 490 5.64 10.59 -5.89
CA GLY A 490 6.92 10.71 -6.60
C GLY A 490 7.20 9.55 -7.57
N MET A 491 6.51 8.41 -7.41
CA MET A 491 6.60 7.29 -8.34
C MET A 491 5.91 7.54 -9.69
N ALA A 492 5.22 8.68 -9.85
CA ALA A 492 4.59 9.11 -11.11
C ALA A 492 5.62 9.63 -12.14
N THR A 493 6.65 8.83 -12.41
CA THR A 493 7.74 9.10 -13.35
C THR A 493 7.89 7.95 -14.34
N ALA A 494 8.45 8.22 -15.51
CA ALA A 494 8.65 7.19 -16.53
C ALA A 494 9.61 6.10 -16.03
N GLY A 495 9.29 4.84 -16.33
CA GLY A 495 10.14 3.69 -15.97
C GLY A 495 9.76 2.95 -14.70
N THR A 496 8.96 3.52 -13.80
CA THR A 496 8.52 2.79 -12.58
C THR A 496 7.65 1.58 -12.93
N GLY A 497 6.85 1.70 -13.99
CA GLY A 497 6.13 0.56 -14.59
C GLY A 497 7.06 -0.56 -15.07
N ASP A 498 8.17 -0.21 -15.74
CA ASP A 498 9.14 -1.20 -16.23
C ASP A 498 9.83 -1.93 -15.07
N VAL A 499 10.18 -1.20 -14.00
CA VAL A 499 10.68 -1.76 -12.75
C VAL A 499 9.65 -2.74 -12.17
N LEU A 500 8.38 -2.33 -12.05
CA LEU A 500 7.31 -3.20 -11.57
C LEU A 500 7.16 -4.46 -12.43
N ALA A 501 7.21 -4.37 -13.75
CA ALA A 501 7.10 -5.53 -14.65
C ALA A 501 8.20 -6.56 -14.38
N GLY A 502 9.44 -6.10 -14.15
CA GLY A 502 10.55 -6.96 -13.75
C GLY A 502 10.35 -7.64 -12.39
N ILE A 503 9.90 -6.88 -11.39
CA ILE A 503 9.58 -7.41 -10.05
C ILE A 503 8.48 -8.47 -10.17
N VAL A 504 7.38 -8.18 -10.88
CA VAL A 504 6.27 -9.10 -11.10
C VAL A 504 6.75 -10.36 -11.81
N GLY A 505 7.56 -10.25 -12.86
CA GLY A 505 8.18 -11.39 -13.55
C GLY A 505 8.94 -12.31 -12.61
N ARG A 506 9.71 -11.73 -11.67
CA ARG A 506 10.38 -12.51 -10.63
C ARG A 506 9.40 -13.18 -9.66
N PHE A 507 8.37 -12.50 -9.20
CA PHE A 507 7.43 -13.12 -8.26
C PHE A 507 6.60 -14.23 -8.91
N VAL A 508 6.19 -14.04 -10.17
CA VAL A 508 5.57 -15.08 -10.99
C VAL A 508 6.51 -16.27 -11.17
N GLY A 509 7.79 -16.02 -11.48
CA GLY A 509 8.79 -17.07 -11.64
C GLY A 509 8.96 -17.92 -10.38
N ALA A 510 9.15 -17.31 -9.21
CA ALA A 510 9.28 -18.08 -7.98
C ALA A 510 8.00 -18.84 -7.60
N TRP A 511 6.83 -18.27 -7.86
CA TRP A 511 5.58 -18.99 -7.69
C TRP A 511 5.55 -20.23 -8.60
N ALA A 512 5.92 -20.09 -9.87
CA ALA A 512 5.95 -21.17 -10.84
C ALA A 512 6.93 -22.28 -10.44
N SER A 513 8.14 -21.92 -10.00
CA SER A 513 9.13 -22.89 -9.50
C SER A 513 8.62 -23.67 -8.29
N ALA A 514 7.88 -23.01 -7.38
CA ALA A 514 7.39 -23.63 -6.16
C ALA A 514 6.11 -24.47 -6.36
N HIS A 515 5.27 -24.15 -7.35
CA HIS A 515 3.93 -24.74 -7.51
C HIS A 515 3.71 -25.44 -8.87
N GLY A 516 4.75 -25.58 -9.70
CA GLY A 516 4.65 -26.25 -11.00
C GLY A 516 3.91 -25.46 -12.09
N GLY A 517 3.64 -24.16 -11.85
CA GLY A 517 3.06 -23.24 -12.83
C GLY A 517 1.64 -23.58 -13.32
N GLY A 518 0.85 -24.32 -12.54
CA GLY A 518 -0.49 -24.81 -12.90
C GLY A 518 -1.58 -23.72 -13.03
N VAL A 519 -2.72 -24.08 -13.65
CA VAL A 519 -3.75 -23.14 -14.15
C VAL A 519 -4.62 -22.51 -13.05
N ASP A 520 -4.78 -23.16 -11.92
CA ASP A 520 -5.69 -22.72 -10.85
C ASP A 520 -4.94 -22.64 -9.52
N SER A 521 -4.26 -21.53 -9.30
CA SER A 521 -3.61 -21.26 -8.02
C SER A 521 -3.84 -19.81 -7.64
N GLU A 522 -4.86 -19.62 -6.82
CA GLU A 522 -5.12 -18.39 -6.07
C GLU A 522 -3.92 -17.96 -5.22
N GLY A 523 -2.97 -18.86 -4.94
CA GLY A 523 -1.69 -18.55 -4.30
C GLY A 523 -0.83 -17.56 -5.10
N LEU A 524 -0.97 -17.48 -6.43
CA LEU A 524 -0.22 -16.50 -7.23
C LEU A 524 -0.58 -15.06 -6.82
N ALA A 525 -1.82 -14.82 -6.37
CA ALA A 525 -2.25 -13.48 -5.95
C ALA A 525 -1.43 -12.95 -4.75
N ASP A 526 -0.97 -13.81 -3.83
CA ASP A 526 -0.09 -13.40 -2.73
C ASP A 526 1.31 -13.00 -3.23
N TYR A 527 1.84 -13.67 -4.25
CA TYR A 527 3.12 -13.32 -4.90
C TYR A 527 3.03 -12.00 -5.66
N LEU A 528 1.91 -11.77 -6.37
CA LEU A 528 1.65 -10.50 -7.03
C LEU A 528 1.45 -9.37 -6.02
N GLY A 529 0.76 -9.65 -4.90
CA GLY A 529 0.62 -8.72 -3.79
C GLY A 529 1.98 -8.31 -3.22
N ALA A 530 2.88 -9.27 -2.99
CA ALA A 530 4.24 -8.98 -2.54
C ALA A 530 5.04 -8.14 -3.56
N ALA A 531 4.91 -8.42 -4.85
CA ALA A 531 5.57 -7.65 -5.90
C ALA A 531 5.16 -6.17 -5.88
N VAL A 532 3.86 -5.87 -5.87
CA VAL A 532 3.37 -4.48 -5.85
C VAL A 532 3.70 -3.78 -4.53
N TYR A 533 3.66 -4.51 -3.41
CA TYR A 533 4.01 -3.98 -2.09
C TYR A 533 5.47 -3.54 -2.01
N LEU A 534 6.39 -4.40 -2.47
CA LEU A 534 7.82 -4.12 -2.46
C LEU A 534 8.20 -3.02 -3.44
N HIS A 535 7.53 -2.96 -4.59
CA HIS A 535 7.68 -1.85 -5.53
C HIS A 535 7.30 -0.52 -4.89
N GLY A 536 6.12 -0.44 -4.26
CA GLY A 536 5.67 0.75 -3.56
C GLY A 536 6.58 1.10 -2.36
N LEU A 537 6.99 0.11 -1.57
CA LEU A 537 7.87 0.31 -0.42
C LEU A 537 9.26 0.82 -0.84
N ALA A 538 9.82 0.31 -1.93
CA ALA A 538 11.07 0.83 -2.48
C ALA A 538 10.90 2.29 -2.94
N GLY A 539 9.75 2.64 -3.51
CA GLY A 539 9.39 4.02 -3.83
C GLY A 539 9.27 4.91 -2.58
N ASP A 540 8.69 4.42 -1.49
CA ASP A 540 8.57 5.17 -0.23
C ASP A 540 9.93 5.41 0.42
N LEU A 541 10.82 4.41 0.38
CA LEU A 541 12.21 4.56 0.80
C LEU A 541 12.96 5.56 -0.08
N ALA A 542 12.75 5.51 -1.41
CA ALA A 542 13.38 6.45 -2.34
C ALA A 542 12.92 7.89 -2.08
N ALA A 543 11.62 8.10 -1.84
CA ALA A 543 11.07 9.40 -1.53
C ALA A 543 11.59 9.95 -0.19
N ALA A 544 11.87 9.08 0.79
CA ALA A 544 12.49 9.49 2.04
C ALA A 544 13.95 9.94 1.89
N ASP A 545 14.69 9.39 0.91
CA ASP A 545 16.09 9.75 0.63
C ASP A 545 16.23 10.93 -0.35
N LYS A 546 15.46 10.92 -1.44
CA LYS A 546 15.56 11.88 -2.55
C LYS A 546 14.49 12.98 -2.53
N GLY A 547 13.42 12.80 -1.77
CA GLY A 547 12.20 13.60 -1.91
C GLY A 547 11.35 13.15 -3.10
N MET A 548 10.04 13.40 -3.03
CA MET A 548 9.08 12.94 -4.05
C MET A 548 9.30 13.62 -5.42
N GLU A 549 9.70 14.90 -5.44
CA GLU A 549 9.86 15.68 -6.68
C GLU A 549 11.07 15.26 -7.53
N SER A 550 12.12 14.70 -6.91
CA SER A 550 13.35 14.34 -7.61
C SER A 550 13.49 12.84 -7.87
N LEU A 551 12.54 12.05 -7.36
CA LEU A 551 12.53 10.60 -7.51
C LEU A 551 12.45 10.21 -8.99
N VAL A 552 13.34 9.31 -9.41
CA VAL A 552 13.28 8.65 -10.72
C VAL A 552 13.19 7.13 -10.57
N ALA A 553 12.77 6.43 -11.61
CA ALA A 553 12.55 4.98 -11.56
C ALA A 553 13.79 4.17 -11.11
N THR A 554 14.99 4.60 -11.49
CA THR A 554 16.23 3.92 -11.11
C THR A 554 16.58 4.04 -9.64
N ASP A 555 15.99 5.00 -8.90
CA ASP A 555 16.20 5.13 -7.45
C ASP A 555 15.56 3.99 -6.66
N LEU A 556 14.55 3.32 -7.23
CA LEU A 556 13.91 2.15 -6.61
C LEU A 556 14.86 0.94 -6.60
N LEU A 557 15.64 0.75 -7.66
CA LEU A 557 16.51 -0.42 -7.86
C LEU A 557 17.50 -0.67 -6.70
N PRO A 558 18.26 0.33 -6.20
CA PRO A 558 19.16 0.13 -5.06
C PRO A 558 18.43 -0.06 -3.73
N LEU A 559 17.15 0.31 -3.64
CA LEU A 559 16.34 0.24 -2.41
C LEU A 559 15.44 -1.01 -2.34
N LEU A 560 15.25 -1.73 -3.46
CA LEU A 560 14.58 -3.04 -3.46
C LEU A 560 15.18 -4.05 -2.46
N PRO A 561 16.52 -4.19 -2.31
CA PRO A 561 17.10 -5.08 -1.31
C PRO A 561 16.74 -4.70 0.13
N GLU A 562 16.62 -3.39 0.42
CA GLU A 562 16.20 -2.92 1.74
C GLU A 562 14.72 -3.22 1.98
N ALA A 563 13.86 -2.95 0.99
CA ALA A 563 12.44 -3.28 1.03
C ALA A 563 12.20 -4.78 1.27
N LEU A 564 12.97 -5.65 0.61
CA LEU A 564 12.98 -7.10 0.82
C LEU A 564 13.47 -7.50 2.21
N SER A 565 14.60 -6.94 2.65
CA SER A 565 15.21 -7.24 3.95
C SER A 565 14.31 -6.85 5.13
N ALA A 566 13.50 -5.80 4.97
CA ALA A 566 12.50 -5.40 5.95
C ALA A 566 11.43 -6.47 6.18
N GLN A 567 11.18 -7.35 5.20
CA GLN A 567 10.22 -8.45 5.33
C GLN A 567 10.83 -9.68 6.03
N GLY A 568 12.13 -9.94 5.83
CA GLY A 568 12.81 -11.15 6.33
C GLY A 568 13.09 -11.21 7.84
N ARG A 569 12.78 -10.16 8.62
CA ARG A 569 13.01 -10.14 10.07
C ARG A 569 11.75 -10.53 10.84
N ALA A 570 11.60 -11.81 11.15
CA ALA A 570 10.97 -12.17 12.42
C ALA A 570 11.82 -11.55 13.55
N PRO A 571 11.23 -11.08 14.66
CA PRO A 571 12.03 -10.80 15.86
C PRO A 571 12.64 -12.13 16.29
N SER A 572 13.90 -12.37 15.92
CA SER A 572 14.67 -13.44 16.54
C SER A 572 14.72 -13.10 18.02
N SER A 573 14.17 -13.96 18.87
CA SER A 573 14.44 -14.01 20.31
C SER A 573 15.92 -14.32 20.64
N ALA A 574 16.83 -14.17 19.67
CA ALA A 574 18.26 -14.18 19.88
C ALA A 574 18.64 -12.93 20.68
N VAL A 575 18.71 -13.14 22.00
CA VAL A 575 19.52 -12.39 22.95
C VAL A 575 20.75 -11.82 22.23
N ARG A 576 20.78 -10.50 22.02
CA ARG A 576 22.02 -9.84 21.63
C ARG A 576 23.02 -10.11 22.76
N PRO A 577 24.19 -10.69 22.50
CA PRO A 577 25.22 -10.73 23.53
C PRO A 577 25.58 -9.29 23.86
N ASN A 578 25.42 -8.94 25.14
CA ASN A 578 25.85 -7.67 25.70
C ASN A 578 27.28 -7.37 25.24
N ARG A 579 27.46 -6.29 24.47
CA ARG A 579 28.78 -5.67 24.36
C ARG A 579 29.10 -5.08 25.74
N PRO A 580 30.18 -5.50 26.42
CA PRO A 580 30.57 -4.84 27.65
C PRO A 580 31.00 -3.41 27.31
N LEU A 581 30.32 -2.45 27.93
CA LEU A 581 30.77 -1.07 28.04
C LEU A 581 32.19 -1.09 28.62
N ARG A 582 33.17 -0.61 27.86
CA ARG A 582 34.51 -0.32 28.41
C ARG A 582 34.36 0.81 29.42
N SER A 583 34.25 0.43 30.70
CA SER A 583 34.38 1.35 31.83
C SER A 583 35.83 1.82 31.96
N GLY A 584 35.95 3.07 32.38
CA GLY A 584 37.16 3.88 32.32
C GLY A 584 38.36 3.31 33.09
N ARG A 585 39.55 3.58 32.55
CA ARG A 585 40.80 3.45 33.30
C ARG A 585 40.97 4.66 34.21
N ARG A 586 40.74 4.35 35.48
CA ARG A 586 41.34 4.86 36.72
C ARG A 586 42.47 5.89 36.60
N TRP A 587 42.28 6.95 37.39
CA TRP A 587 43.26 7.88 37.91
C TRP A 587 44.45 7.16 38.56
N ARG A 588 45.67 7.60 38.24
CA ARG A 588 46.89 7.29 39.01
C ARG A 588 47.09 8.42 40.03
N ALA A 589 47.06 8.07 41.31
CA ALA A 589 47.65 8.89 42.37
C ALA A 589 49.04 8.31 42.70
N ALA A 590 50.00 9.21 42.87
CA ALA A 590 51.37 8.93 43.25
C ALA A 590 51.52 8.93 44.78
N SER A 591 52.28 7.98 45.31
CA SER A 591 53.13 8.13 46.50
C SER A 591 53.97 6.85 46.67
N GLY A 592 55.30 7.02 46.83
CA GLY A 592 56.27 5.98 47.20
C GLY A 592 56.15 5.56 48.67
N PRO A 593 57.19 5.05 49.36
CA PRO A 593 58.63 5.14 49.06
C PRO A 593 59.45 3.83 49.30
N GLU A 594 60.79 3.93 49.16
CA GLU A 594 61.87 3.06 49.68
C GLU A 594 61.92 1.60 49.13
N ALA A 595 63.03 1.06 48.61
CA ALA A 595 64.46 1.22 48.89
C ALA A 595 65.33 1.02 47.65
#